data_AF-A0AB38ARM2-F1
#
_entry.id   AF-A0AB38ARM2-F1
#
_cell.length_a   1.000
_cell.length_b   1.000
_cell.length_c   1.000
_cell.angle_alpha   90.00
_cell.angle_beta   90.00
_cell.angle_gamma   90.00
#
_symmetry.space_group_name_H-M   'P 1'
#
loop_
_entity.id
_entity.type
_entity.pdbx_description
1 polymer ?
#
loop_
_entity_poly.entity_id
_entity_poly.type
_entity_poly.pdbx_seq_one_letter_code
_entity_poly.pdbx_strand_id
1 'polypeptide(L)'
;MRRTGTARSGYLAAVTGSAARPLLFLDVDGPLLPFGGAAEDRAGGHPAYPAAGHLPPGAGANPLLGRINPAHGPRLAALPCELVWATTWMHEANEYLAPLLGLPELPVLSWPESSAEEDRDVRAGLHWKTRALVDRAAGRAFAWVDDEINDRDRAWVAAHHGPRALLLRVDPRCGLTDADFRLLHDWLRRVGGEGGAGEA
;
A
#
# COMPACT_ATOMS: atom_id res chain seq x y z
N MET A 1 34.29 -35.77 48.75
CA MET A 1 34.88 -34.41 48.82
C MET A 1 34.79 -33.78 47.43
N ARG A 2 33.82 -32.86 47.24
CA ARG A 2 33.69 -31.83 46.17
C ARG A 2 33.60 -32.33 44.70
N ARG A 3 32.88 -31.73 43.75
CA ARG A 3 31.79 -30.73 43.71
C ARG A 3 31.16 -30.86 42.30
N THR A 4 29.83 -30.91 42.28
CA THR A 4 28.88 -30.48 41.24
C THR A 4 29.45 -29.64 40.08
N GLY A 5 29.29 -30.12 38.85
CA GLY A 5 29.41 -29.33 37.62
C GLY A 5 28.03 -28.80 37.21
N THR A 6 27.79 -27.50 37.42
CA THR A 6 26.58 -26.81 36.96
C THR A 6 26.77 -26.40 35.51
N ALA A 7 26.08 -27.05 34.59
CA ALA A 7 25.92 -26.54 33.23
C ALA A 7 25.00 -25.31 33.27
N ARG A 8 25.56 -24.13 33.00
CA ARG A 8 24.77 -22.91 32.78
C ARG A 8 24.07 -23.06 31.42
N SER A 9 22.80 -23.44 31.47
CA SER A 9 21.88 -23.29 30.36
C SER A 9 21.76 -21.79 30.06
N GLY A 10 22.35 -21.37 28.94
CA GLY A 10 22.16 -20.04 28.41
C GLY A 10 20.72 -19.91 27.94
N TYR A 11 19.93 -19.13 28.65
CA TYR A 11 18.70 -18.56 28.12
C TYR A 11 19.10 -17.67 26.93
N LEU A 12 18.91 -18.17 25.70
CA LEU A 12 18.68 -17.30 24.57
C LEU A 12 17.31 -16.70 24.81
N ALA A 13 17.29 -15.47 25.34
CA ALA A 13 16.12 -14.64 25.28
C ALA A 13 15.71 -14.54 23.81
N ALA A 14 14.60 -15.18 23.45
CA ALA A 14 13.95 -14.89 22.18
C ALA A 14 13.68 -13.38 22.19
N VAL A 15 14.35 -12.66 21.31
CA VAL A 15 13.90 -11.34 20.90
C VAL A 15 12.53 -11.57 20.28
N THR A 16 11.47 -11.47 21.08
CA THR A 16 10.12 -11.25 20.56
C THR A 16 10.13 -9.85 20.01
N GLY A 17 10.69 -9.70 18.80
CA GLY A 17 10.66 -8.44 18.08
C GLY A 17 9.20 -8.07 17.94
N SER A 18 8.83 -6.89 18.45
CA SER A 18 7.58 -6.23 18.06
C SER A 18 7.47 -6.35 16.54
N ALA A 19 6.51 -7.13 16.04
CA ALA A 19 6.34 -7.31 14.61
C ALA A 19 6.29 -5.92 13.96
N ALA A 20 7.16 -5.67 12.99
CA ALA A 20 7.21 -4.38 12.30
C ALA A 20 5.81 -4.06 11.74
N ARG A 21 5.38 -2.79 11.84
CA ARG A 21 4.05 -2.35 11.39
C ARG A 21 3.81 -2.84 9.95
N PRO A 22 2.59 -3.27 9.59
CA PRO A 22 2.29 -3.63 8.20
C PRO A 22 2.55 -2.46 7.25
N LEU A 23 2.86 -2.77 6.00
CA LEU A 23 2.99 -1.79 4.92
C LEU A 23 1.66 -1.65 4.16
N LEU A 24 1.41 -0.49 3.60
CA LEU A 24 0.38 -0.29 2.58
C LEU A 24 1.01 0.44 1.40
N PHE A 25 1.14 -0.28 0.29
CA PHE A 25 1.58 0.24 -0.98
C PHE A 25 0.39 0.81 -1.74
N LEU A 26 0.44 2.10 -2.03
CA LEU A 26 -0.67 2.87 -2.58
C LEU A 26 -0.32 3.42 -3.96
N ASP A 27 -1.08 3.00 -4.97
CA ASP A 27 -1.07 3.67 -6.26
C ASP A 27 -1.94 4.94 -6.25
N VAL A 28 -1.67 5.85 -7.18
CA VAL A 28 -2.42 7.10 -7.37
C VAL A 28 -3.53 6.92 -8.39
N ASP A 29 -3.19 6.52 -9.61
CA ASP A 29 -4.13 6.37 -10.71
C ASP A 29 -5.09 5.23 -10.42
N GLY A 30 -6.39 5.51 -10.40
CA GLY A 30 -7.41 4.54 -10.00
C GLY A 30 -7.83 4.75 -8.54
N PRO A 31 -7.05 4.32 -7.51
CA PRO A 31 -7.43 4.43 -6.10
C PRO A 31 -7.71 5.85 -5.61
N LEU A 32 -6.83 6.81 -5.92
CA LEU A 32 -6.95 8.20 -5.45
C LEU A 32 -7.42 9.14 -6.55
N LEU A 33 -6.97 8.88 -7.78
CA LEU A 33 -7.28 9.65 -8.96
C LEU A 33 -8.20 8.83 -9.88
N PRO A 34 -9.52 8.86 -9.67
CA PRO A 34 -10.42 8.04 -10.46
C PRO A 34 -10.50 8.52 -11.91
N PHE A 35 -10.57 7.56 -12.83
CA PHE A 35 -10.61 7.77 -14.28
C PHE A 35 -11.53 6.76 -14.98
N GLY A 36 -11.85 7.03 -16.24
CA GLY A 36 -12.84 6.25 -16.99
C GLY A 36 -14.29 6.48 -16.54
N GLY A 37 -15.20 5.73 -17.17
CA GLY A 37 -16.65 5.96 -17.13
C GLY A 37 -17.09 6.93 -18.24
N ALA A 38 -18.18 6.61 -18.95
CA ALA A 38 -18.72 7.49 -19.97
C ALA A 38 -19.29 8.77 -19.32
N ALA A 39 -19.15 9.91 -19.99
CA ALA A 39 -19.76 11.16 -19.55
C ALA A 39 -21.29 11.04 -19.45
N GLU A 40 -21.90 10.13 -20.23
CA GLU A 40 -23.34 9.85 -20.18
C GLU A 40 -23.76 8.99 -18.98
N ASP A 41 -22.90 8.09 -18.48
CA ASP A 41 -23.20 7.20 -17.34
C ASP A 41 -23.16 7.93 -15.99
N ARG A 42 -22.55 9.11 -15.95
CA ARG A 42 -22.52 10.00 -14.79
C ARG A 42 -23.10 11.33 -15.21
N ALA A 43 -24.34 11.60 -14.85
CA ALA A 43 -25.04 12.87 -15.08
C ALA A 43 -24.34 14.15 -14.52
N GLY A 44 -23.07 14.08 -14.11
CA GLY A 44 -22.24 15.21 -13.65
C GLY A 44 -20.72 14.94 -13.65
N GLY A 45 -20.21 13.91 -14.33
CA GLY A 45 -18.77 13.59 -14.33
C GLY A 45 -18.22 13.10 -12.97
N HIS A 46 -16.89 13.02 -12.84
CA HIS A 46 -16.25 12.76 -11.54
C HIS A 46 -16.40 13.99 -10.62
N PRO A 47 -16.69 13.82 -9.31
CA PRO A 47 -16.76 14.95 -8.40
C PRO A 47 -15.48 15.77 -8.43
N ALA A 48 -15.64 17.09 -8.54
CA ALA A 48 -14.54 18.02 -8.37
C ALA A 48 -14.53 18.50 -6.90
N TYR A 49 -13.40 18.38 -6.25
CA TYR A 49 -13.15 18.86 -4.91
C TYR A 49 -12.29 20.12 -4.97
N PRO A 50 -12.62 21.15 -4.17
CA PRO A 50 -11.75 22.30 -4.04
C PRO A 50 -10.41 21.86 -3.43
N ALA A 51 -9.31 22.34 -4.00
CA ALA A 51 -8.00 22.09 -3.43
C ALA A 51 -7.93 22.64 -2.00
N ALA A 52 -7.78 21.75 -1.02
CA ALA A 52 -7.59 22.12 0.37
C ALA A 52 -6.14 22.59 0.57
N GLY A 53 -5.83 23.84 0.24
CA GLY A 53 -4.51 24.45 0.52
C GLY A 53 -3.87 25.16 -0.67
N HIS A 54 -2.70 25.76 -0.41
CA HIS A 54 -1.84 26.34 -1.44
C HIS A 54 -1.18 25.19 -2.20
N LEU A 55 -1.80 24.80 -3.32
CA LEU A 55 -1.16 23.98 -4.32
C LEU A 55 0.15 24.67 -4.80
N PRO A 56 1.23 23.91 -5.07
CA PRO A 56 2.43 24.49 -5.65
C PRO A 56 2.10 25.24 -6.96
N PRO A 57 2.80 26.34 -7.29
CA PRO A 57 2.62 27.02 -8.56
C PRO A 57 2.73 26.03 -9.73
N GLY A 58 1.69 25.92 -10.55
CA GLY A 58 1.63 24.98 -11.68
C GLY A 58 0.79 23.72 -11.43
N ALA A 59 0.47 23.36 -10.18
CA ALA A 59 -0.40 22.20 -9.91
C ALA A 59 -1.86 22.43 -10.38
N GLY A 60 -2.30 23.70 -10.47
CA GLY A 60 -3.57 24.06 -11.11
C GLY A 60 -3.64 23.76 -12.62
N ALA A 61 -2.54 23.34 -13.25
CA ALA A 61 -2.51 22.99 -14.67
C ALA A 61 -2.98 21.56 -14.97
N ASN A 62 -3.01 20.65 -13.98
CA ASN A 62 -3.55 19.31 -14.17
C ASN A 62 -5.02 19.26 -13.66
N PRO A 63 -6.02 19.31 -14.56
CA PRO A 63 -7.43 19.32 -14.16
C PRO A 63 -7.86 18.03 -13.46
N LEU A 64 -7.08 16.95 -13.56
CA LEU A 64 -7.38 15.69 -12.88
C LEU A 64 -7.19 15.79 -11.36
N LEU A 65 -6.28 16.64 -10.86
CA LEU A 65 -6.05 16.80 -9.43
C LEU A 65 -7.29 17.28 -8.66
N GLY A 66 -8.22 17.96 -9.34
CA GLY A 66 -9.52 18.30 -8.78
C GLY A 66 -10.39 17.09 -8.44
N ARG A 67 -10.09 15.89 -8.92
CA ARG A 67 -10.84 14.66 -8.59
C ARG A 67 -10.41 14.02 -7.27
N ILE A 68 -9.28 14.45 -6.69
CA ILE A 68 -8.78 13.92 -5.43
C ILE A 68 -9.74 14.28 -4.31
N ASN A 69 -10.31 13.28 -3.67
CA ASN A 69 -11.18 13.47 -2.50
C ASN A 69 -10.33 13.74 -1.24
N PRO A 70 -10.32 14.95 -0.66
CA PRO A 70 -9.51 15.27 0.51
C PRO A 70 -9.91 14.42 1.74
N ALA A 71 -11.13 13.89 1.79
CA ALA A 71 -11.57 13.02 2.87
C ALA A 71 -10.83 11.67 2.92
N HIS A 72 -10.13 11.26 1.85
CA HIS A 72 -9.30 10.05 1.87
C HIS A 72 -8.08 10.21 2.78
N GLY A 73 -7.51 11.40 2.89
CA GLY A 73 -6.30 11.64 3.67
C GLY A 73 -6.39 11.27 5.15
N PRO A 74 -7.33 11.84 5.92
CA PRO A 74 -7.53 11.47 7.32
C PRO A 74 -7.84 9.98 7.51
N ARG A 75 -8.51 9.34 6.55
CA ARG A 75 -8.83 7.91 6.59
C ARG A 75 -7.60 7.04 6.36
N LEU A 76 -6.76 7.40 5.40
CA LEU A 76 -5.46 6.76 5.15
C LEU A 76 -4.53 6.92 6.36
N ALA A 77 -4.45 8.12 6.93
CA ALA A 77 -3.63 8.42 8.10
C ALA A 77 -4.07 7.63 9.36
N ALA A 78 -5.35 7.27 9.45
CA ALA A 78 -5.90 6.49 10.57
C ALA A 78 -5.63 4.98 10.46
N LEU A 79 -5.13 4.48 9.33
CA LEU A 79 -4.80 3.06 9.17
C LEU A 79 -3.56 2.71 10.01
N PRO A 80 -3.55 1.58 10.75
CA PRO A 80 -2.44 1.20 11.62
C PRO A 80 -1.24 0.58 10.84
N CYS A 81 -0.85 1.19 9.73
CA CYS A 81 0.22 0.76 8.83
C CYS A 81 1.22 1.89 8.53
N GLU A 82 2.32 1.54 7.89
CA GLU A 82 3.19 2.50 7.20
C GLU A 82 2.71 2.62 5.75
N LEU A 83 2.28 3.82 5.34
CA LEU A 83 1.90 4.11 3.96
C LEU A 83 3.15 4.31 3.10
N VAL A 84 3.15 3.78 1.88
CA VAL A 84 4.24 3.92 0.91
C VAL A 84 3.62 4.20 -0.46
N TRP A 85 4.08 5.24 -1.15
CA TRP A 85 3.71 5.49 -2.54
C TRP A 85 4.28 4.40 -3.45
N ALA A 86 3.41 3.71 -4.18
CA ALA A 86 3.73 2.65 -5.14
C ALA A 86 3.14 3.00 -6.51
N THR A 87 3.57 4.15 -7.03
CA THR A 87 3.00 4.81 -8.19
C THR A 87 4.09 5.28 -9.16
N THR A 88 3.73 5.47 -10.42
CA THR A 88 4.58 6.10 -11.44
C THR A 88 4.76 7.60 -11.23
N TRP A 89 3.93 8.22 -10.37
CA TRP A 89 4.10 9.61 -9.92
C TRP A 89 5.29 9.79 -8.98
N MET A 90 5.94 8.74 -8.48
CA MET A 90 7.17 8.82 -7.69
C MET A 90 7.14 9.91 -6.59
N HIS A 91 8.12 10.82 -6.59
CA HIS A 91 8.23 11.89 -5.60
C HIS A 91 7.22 13.01 -5.86
N GLU A 92 6.76 13.18 -7.10
CA GLU A 92 5.69 14.10 -7.46
C GLU A 92 4.39 13.78 -6.69
N ALA A 93 4.19 12.54 -6.23
CA ALA A 93 3.08 12.21 -5.33
C ALA A 93 3.13 12.98 -4.00
N ASN A 94 4.32 13.20 -3.43
CA ASN A 94 4.49 14.02 -2.25
C ASN A 94 4.34 15.52 -2.55
N GLU A 95 4.70 15.97 -3.75
CA GLU A 95 4.59 17.38 -4.14
C GLU A 95 3.14 17.81 -4.40
N TYR A 96 2.35 16.94 -5.05
CA TYR A 96 1.01 17.29 -5.53
C TYR A 96 -0.12 16.61 -4.73
N LEU A 97 0.02 15.34 -4.35
CA LEU A 97 -1.08 14.57 -3.75
C LEU A 97 -1.07 14.67 -2.22
N ALA A 98 0.09 14.57 -1.57
CA ALA A 98 0.15 14.63 -0.11
C ALA A 98 -0.48 15.92 0.48
N PRO A 99 -0.24 17.13 -0.07
CA PRO A 99 -0.88 18.36 0.42
C PRO A 99 -2.40 18.35 0.24
N LEU A 100 -2.89 17.86 -0.90
CA LEU A 100 -4.34 17.76 -1.19
C LEU A 100 -5.06 16.79 -0.24
N LEU A 101 -4.35 15.77 0.21
CA LEU A 101 -4.84 14.79 1.18
C LEU A 101 -4.53 15.21 2.62
N GLY A 102 -3.77 16.27 2.88
CA GLY A 102 -3.29 16.60 4.23
C GLY A 102 -2.44 15.48 4.86
N LEU A 103 -1.77 14.68 4.02
CA LEU A 103 -0.84 13.65 4.46
C LEU A 103 0.56 14.26 4.65
N PRO A 104 1.38 13.72 5.56
CA PRO A 104 2.80 14.05 5.57
C PRO A 104 3.48 13.49 4.32
N GLU A 105 4.74 13.87 4.10
CA GLU A 105 5.58 13.19 3.12
C GLU A 105 5.64 11.69 3.44
N LEU A 106 5.36 10.85 2.45
CA LEU A 106 5.41 9.40 2.57
C LEU A 106 6.65 8.83 1.87
N PRO A 107 7.17 7.69 2.34
CA PRO A 107 8.16 6.93 1.58
C PRO A 107 7.65 6.62 0.16
N VAL A 108 8.54 6.71 -0.82
CA VAL A 108 8.29 6.34 -2.22
C VAL A 108 9.00 5.03 -2.52
N LEU A 109 8.29 4.08 -3.13
CA LEU A 109 8.91 2.85 -3.61
C LEU A 109 9.79 3.18 -4.83
N SER A 110 11.08 2.89 -4.70
CA SER A 110 12.01 2.95 -5.84
C SER A 110 11.87 1.69 -6.68
N TRP A 111 11.64 1.85 -7.98
CA TRP A 111 11.58 0.74 -8.93
C TRP A 111 12.99 0.34 -9.36
N PRO A 112 13.38 -0.94 -9.24
CA PRO A 112 14.65 -1.40 -9.76
C PRO A 112 14.69 -1.32 -11.29
N GLU A 113 15.89 -1.31 -11.87
CA GLU A 113 16.04 -1.56 -13.30
C GLU A 113 15.53 -2.98 -13.62
N SER A 114 14.77 -3.10 -14.71
CA SER A 114 14.19 -4.40 -15.09
C SER A 114 15.28 -5.43 -15.34
N SER A 115 15.16 -6.56 -14.65
CA SER A 115 15.97 -7.76 -14.86
C SER A 115 15.37 -8.68 -15.92
N ALA A 116 16.18 -9.58 -16.49
CA ALA A 116 15.70 -10.57 -17.45
C ALA A 116 14.64 -11.53 -16.86
N GLU A 117 14.59 -11.66 -15.53
CA GLU A 117 13.57 -12.44 -14.83
C GLU A 117 12.25 -11.67 -14.73
N GLU A 118 12.28 -10.41 -14.35
CA GLU A 118 11.10 -9.54 -14.34
C GLU A 118 10.49 -9.41 -15.73
N ASP A 119 11.32 -9.24 -16.76
CA ASP A 119 10.87 -9.23 -18.14
C ASP A 119 10.13 -10.52 -18.54
N ARG A 120 10.56 -11.69 -18.01
CA ARG A 120 9.86 -12.96 -18.24
C ARG A 120 8.54 -12.99 -17.48
N ASP A 121 8.52 -12.54 -16.24
CA ASP A 121 7.32 -12.52 -15.41
C ASP A 121 6.26 -11.58 -16.00
N VAL A 122 6.65 -10.39 -16.48
CA VAL A 122 5.77 -9.45 -17.18
C VAL A 122 5.23 -10.06 -18.47
N ARG A 123 6.06 -10.76 -19.26
CA ARG A 123 5.57 -11.50 -20.44
C ARG A 123 4.62 -12.64 -20.08
N ALA A 124 4.80 -13.26 -18.92
CA ALA A 124 3.85 -14.23 -18.37
C ALA A 124 2.59 -13.57 -17.78
N GLY A 125 2.54 -12.24 -17.75
CA GLY A 125 1.45 -11.39 -17.34
C GLY A 125 1.36 -11.13 -15.84
N LEU A 126 2.48 -11.27 -15.12
CA LEU A 126 2.63 -10.69 -13.79
C LEU A 126 2.72 -9.16 -13.93
N HIS A 127 2.08 -8.43 -13.02
CA HIS A 127 2.20 -6.99 -12.98
C HIS A 127 3.63 -6.58 -12.61
N TRP A 128 4.15 -5.55 -13.28
CA TRP A 128 5.53 -5.13 -13.16
C TRP A 128 5.91 -4.64 -11.76
N LYS A 129 4.95 -4.14 -10.97
CA LYS A 129 5.17 -3.74 -9.56
C LYS A 129 5.31 -4.95 -8.61
N THR A 130 4.76 -6.12 -8.96
CA THR A 130 4.50 -7.21 -8.02
C THR A 130 5.75 -7.70 -7.30
N ARG A 131 6.85 -7.94 -8.03
CA ARG A 131 8.11 -8.40 -7.41
C ARG A 131 8.72 -7.34 -6.49
N ALA A 132 8.87 -6.10 -6.98
CA ALA A 132 9.42 -5.00 -6.20
C ALA A 132 8.65 -4.73 -4.89
N LEU A 133 7.32 -4.88 -4.91
CA LEU A 133 6.48 -4.75 -3.72
C LEU A 133 6.77 -5.86 -2.68
N VAL A 134 6.87 -7.11 -3.14
CA VAL A 134 7.18 -8.24 -2.26
C VAL A 134 8.59 -8.15 -1.70
N ASP A 135 9.56 -7.73 -2.52
CA ASP A 135 10.94 -7.52 -2.09
C ASP A 135 11.03 -6.39 -1.07
N ARG A 136 10.35 -5.26 -1.31
CA ARG A 136 10.26 -4.15 -0.35
C ARG A 136 9.60 -4.57 0.95
N ALA A 137 8.59 -5.43 0.90
CA ALA A 137 7.92 -5.92 2.09
C ALA A 137 8.87 -6.74 2.97
N ALA A 138 9.85 -7.44 2.40
CA ALA A 138 10.88 -8.19 3.12
C ALA A 138 10.30 -9.09 4.24
N GLY A 139 9.17 -9.75 3.95
CA GLY A 139 8.45 -10.62 4.90
C GLY A 139 7.52 -9.91 5.90
N ARG A 140 7.46 -8.57 5.90
CA ARG A 140 6.43 -7.80 6.63
C ARG A 140 5.07 -8.00 5.95
N ALA A 141 4.01 -8.07 6.75
CA ALA A 141 2.66 -8.05 6.21
C ALA A 141 2.44 -6.76 5.39
N PHE A 142 1.81 -6.87 4.22
CA PHE A 142 1.53 -5.70 3.39
C PHE A 142 0.15 -5.73 2.71
N ALA A 143 -0.42 -4.55 2.48
CA ALA A 143 -1.52 -4.36 1.55
C ALA A 143 -1.01 -3.66 0.29
N TRP A 144 -1.53 -4.02 -0.88
CA TRP A 144 -1.30 -3.33 -2.15
C TRP A 144 -2.65 -2.89 -2.72
N VAL A 145 -2.79 -1.58 -2.96
CA VAL A 145 -4.02 -0.92 -3.43
C VAL A 145 -3.74 -0.28 -4.78
N ASP A 146 -4.36 -0.82 -5.83
CA ASP A 146 -4.06 -0.49 -7.24
C ASP A 146 -5.18 -1.06 -8.13
N ASP A 147 -5.49 -0.45 -9.28
CA ASP A 147 -6.56 -0.90 -10.17
C ASP A 147 -6.12 -1.96 -11.20
N GLU A 148 -4.81 -2.07 -11.45
CA GLU A 148 -4.21 -2.96 -12.45
C GLU A 148 -3.97 -4.39 -11.91
N ILE A 149 -4.17 -4.62 -10.60
CA ILE A 149 -4.03 -5.93 -9.96
C ILE A 149 -4.87 -6.99 -10.68
N ASN A 150 -4.23 -8.12 -11.00
CA ASN A 150 -4.88 -9.26 -11.65
C ASN A 150 -4.71 -10.58 -10.87
N ASP A 151 -5.31 -11.66 -11.38
CA ASP A 151 -5.30 -12.97 -10.71
C ASP A 151 -3.91 -13.63 -10.68
N ARG A 152 -3.03 -13.31 -11.64
CA ARG A 152 -1.65 -13.80 -11.64
C ARG A 152 -0.86 -13.16 -10.50
N ASP A 153 -1.08 -11.88 -10.22
CA ASP A 153 -0.46 -11.21 -9.08
C ASP A 153 -0.88 -11.86 -7.76
N ARG A 154 -2.17 -12.15 -7.61
CA ARG A 154 -2.72 -12.83 -6.42
C ARG A 154 -2.08 -14.20 -6.23
N ALA A 155 -2.02 -15.01 -7.28
CA ALA A 155 -1.42 -16.33 -7.23
C ALA A 155 0.08 -16.27 -6.92
N TRP A 156 0.81 -15.34 -7.55
CA TRP A 156 2.24 -15.17 -7.36
C TRP A 156 2.56 -14.70 -5.94
N VAL A 157 1.88 -13.67 -5.43
CA VAL A 157 2.09 -13.17 -4.06
C VAL A 157 1.75 -14.25 -3.04
N ALA A 158 0.67 -15.00 -3.22
CA ALA A 158 0.32 -16.10 -2.32
C ALA A 158 1.42 -17.17 -2.26
N ALA A 159 2.06 -17.49 -3.39
CA ALA A 159 3.14 -18.47 -3.46
C ALA A 159 4.48 -17.96 -2.86
N HIS A 160 4.80 -16.67 -3.01
CA HIS A 160 6.12 -16.13 -2.65
C HIS A 160 6.15 -15.41 -1.30
N HIS A 161 5.03 -14.84 -0.84
CA HIS A 161 4.94 -14.09 0.41
C HIS A 161 4.03 -14.77 1.45
N GLY A 162 3.11 -15.62 1.01
CA GLY A 162 2.16 -16.32 1.89
C GLY A 162 0.95 -15.47 2.29
N PRO A 163 0.21 -15.86 3.34
CA PRO A 163 -1.13 -15.34 3.63
C PRO A 163 -1.16 -13.93 4.24
N ARG A 164 0.01 -13.30 4.45
CA ARG A 164 0.14 -11.99 5.10
C ARG A 164 0.15 -10.81 4.12
N ALA A 165 -0.37 -11.03 2.91
CA ALA A 165 -0.57 -9.99 1.91
C ALA A 165 -2.07 -9.78 1.60
N LEU A 166 -2.50 -8.54 1.45
CA LEU A 166 -3.81 -8.17 0.90
C LEU A 166 -3.63 -7.44 -0.43
N LEU A 167 -4.17 -7.98 -1.51
CA LEU A 167 -4.21 -7.32 -2.81
C LEU A 167 -5.63 -6.76 -3.04
N LEU A 168 -5.78 -5.44 -2.99
CA LEU A 168 -7.04 -4.75 -3.12
C LEU A 168 -7.13 -4.08 -4.50
N ARG A 169 -7.86 -4.73 -5.42
CA ARG A 169 -8.11 -4.17 -6.74
C ARG A 169 -9.21 -3.12 -6.65
N VAL A 170 -8.91 -1.88 -6.98
CA VAL A 170 -9.89 -0.78 -7.00
C VAL A 170 -10.51 -0.67 -8.39
N ASP A 171 -11.81 -0.37 -8.47
CA ASP A 171 -12.42 0.04 -9.74
C ASP A 171 -11.97 1.47 -10.05
N PRO A 172 -11.19 1.72 -11.12
CA PRO A 172 -10.61 3.03 -11.38
C PRO A 172 -11.70 4.08 -11.68
N ARG A 173 -12.90 3.64 -12.08
CA ARG A 173 -14.03 4.53 -12.30
C ARG A 173 -14.54 5.11 -10.99
N CYS A 174 -14.38 4.43 -9.87
CA CYS A 174 -14.94 4.83 -8.58
C CYS A 174 -13.86 5.38 -7.64
N GLY A 175 -12.64 4.87 -7.75
CA GLY A 175 -11.60 5.07 -6.74
C GLY A 175 -11.94 4.38 -5.43
N LEU A 176 -11.17 4.68 -4.39
CA LEU A 176 -11.34 4.09 -3.06
C LEU A 176 -12.74 4.40 -2.49
N THR A 177 -13.41 3.35 -2.03
CA THR A 177 -14.75 3.42 -1.46
C THR A 177 -14.75 3.20 0.05
N ASP A 178 -15.89 3.44 0.69
CA ASP A 178 -16.06 3.12 2.11
C ASP A 178 -15.88 1.64 2.42
N ALA A 179 -16.21 0.75 1.49
CA ALA A 179 -16.01 -0.68 1.67
C ALA A 179 -14.52 -1.04 1.66
N ASP A 180 -13.74 -0.40 0.79
CA ASP A 180 -12.30 -0.60 0.67
C ASP A 180 -11.58 -0.19 1.96
N PHE A 181 -11.93 0.98 2.52
CA PHE A 181 -11.37 1.43 3.79
C PHE A 181 -11.73 0.50 4.96
N ARG A 182 -12.96 -0.04 5.00
CA ARG A 182 -13.34 -1.03 6.03
C ARG A 182 -12.51 -2.31 5.89
N LEU A 183 -12.38 -2.82 4.67
CA LEU A 183 -11.58 -4.01 4.38
C LEU A 183 -10.11 -3.83 4.80
N LEU A 184 -9.50 -2.69 4.45
CA LEU A 184 -8.14 -2.36 4.85
C LEU A 184 -8.00 -2.30 6.37
N HIS A 185 -8.92 -1.62 7.06
CA HIS A 185 -8.87 -1.48 8.52
C HIS A 185 -8.98 -2.84 9.23
N ASP A 186 -9.96 -3.66 8.84
CA ASP A 186 -10.19 -4.97 9.44
C ASP A 186 -9.00 -5.91 9.21
N TRP A 187 -8.47 -5.92 7.98
CA TRP A 187 -7.31 -6.74 7.64
C TRP A 187 -6.07 -6.30 8.44
N LEU A 188 -5.79 -4.99 8.52
CA LEU A 188 -4.63 -4.46 9.24
C LEU A 188 -4.70 -4.75 10.75
N ARG A 189 -5.89 -4.66 11.36
CA ARG A 189 -6.09 -5.02 12.77
C ARG A 189 -5.79 -6.49 13.03
N ARG A 190 -6.22 -7.38 12.13
CA ARG A 190 -5.99 -8.82 12.26
C ARG A 190 -4.50 -9.15 12.18
N VAL A 191 -3.79 -8.67 11.16
CA VAL A 191 -2.35 -8.96 11.01
C VAL A 191 -1.47 -8.23 12.03
N GLY A 192 -1.94 -7.11 12.59
CA GLY A 192 -1.29 -6.42 13.71
C GLY A 192 -1.49 -7.12 15.05
N GLY A 193 -2.64 -7.78 15.26
CA GLY A 193 -2.93 -8.57 16.47
C GLY A 193 -2.25 -9.94 16.51
N GLU A 194 -1.98 -10.55 15.34
CA GLU A 194 -1.23 -11.81 15.20
C GLU A 194 0.23 -11.69 15.70
N GLY A 195 0.77 -10.48 15.89
CA GLY A 195 2.08 -10.24 16.51
C GLY A 195 2.08 -10.21 18.05
N GLY A 196 0.91 -10.30 18.70
CA GLY A 196 0.77 -10.23 20.16
C GLY A 196 -0.06 -11.35 20.80
N ALA A 197 -0.76 -12.16 20.01
CA ALA A 197 -1.59 -13.26 20.51
C ALA A 197 -0.81 -14.59 20.45
N GLY A 198 0.13 -14.76 21.37
CA GLY A 198 0.97 -15.95 21.49
C GLY A 198 1.44 -16.25 22.91
N GLU A 199 0.60 -16.02 23.92
CA GLU A 199 0.72 -16.66 25.24
C GLU A 199 -0.53 -16.37 26.09
N ALA A 200 -1.34 -17.40 26.32
CA ALA A 200 -2.29 -17.50 27.43
C ALA A 200 -2.31 -18.97 27.88
#